data_AF-A0A512SZF6-F1
#
_entry.id   AF-A0A512SZF6-F1
#
_cell.length_a   1.000
_cell.length_b   1.000
_cell.length_c   1.000
_cell.angle_alpha   90.00
_cell.angle_beta   90.00
_cell.angle_gamma   90.00
#
_symmetry.space_group_name_H-M   'P 1'
#
loop_
_entity.id
_entity.type
_entity.pdbx_description
1 polymer ?
#
loop_
_entity_poly.entity_id
_entity_poly.type
_entity_poly.pdbx_seq_one_letter_code
_entity_poly.pdbx_strand_id
1 'polypeptide(L)'
;MWPWLMIVAGTLLIVGALIARHRILRDYHAGLARVSRETVADDVVAPVVVDEPEPLAPMPVMPEQASPEPAPAEPAPHEPAPEPEPEPLPPTGQIRAVSADEVPIFVVTASDPSTRTVEETAPTELLGPERPAPEPVLPPRPAFARATDPPPPAAAPEPASSPAPVAPPTLPTTDPALLFADQPIGHRLSTAPTLRLGTQEVPLQEWLRYYADGDAWSGVIQSITDRITGDEQLRPWFGGMDKETLRRHVMTTMMMLAGEGVTVGALRRLAGAHLDFVRAGGEPVTAPVWARLAATLANALREHRVPESAIRGVEVTAAPLRSAIVAR
;
A
#
# COMPACT_ATOMS: atom_id res chain seq x y z
N MET A 1 -28.64 -3.62 -38.83
CA MET A 1 -29.46 -3.59 -37.60
C MET A 1 -28.83 -4.36 -36.43
N TRP A 2 -28.25 -5.54 -36.65
CA TRP A 2 -27.57 -6.33 -35.60
C TRP A 2 -26.47 -5.64 -34.77
N PRO A 3 -25.55 -4.83 -35.34
CA PRO A 3 -24.50 -4.21 -34.53
C PRO A 3 -25.03 -3.19 -33.51
N TRP A 4 -26.12 -2.49 -33.83
CA TRP A 4 -26.77 -1.56 -32.89
C TRP A 4 -27.45 -2.30 -31.72
N LEU A 5 -28.03 -3.47 -31.96
CA LEU A 5 -28.61 -4.30 -30.90
C LEU A 5 -27.56 -4.80 -29.89
N MET A 6 -26.35 -5.15 -30.36
CA MET A 6 -25.24 -5.55 -29.48
C MET A 6 -24.76 -4.39 -28.59
N ILE A 7 -24.68 -3.16 -29.13
CA ILE A 7 -24.31 -1.97 -28.36
C ILE A 7 -25.36 -1.65 -27.29
N VAL A 8 -26.65 -1.72 -27.65
CA VAL A 8 -27.75 -1.50 -26.71
C VAL A 8 -27.78 -2.58 -25.63
N ALA A 9 -27.56 -3.85 -25.98
CA ALA A 9 -27.48 -4.93 -25.01
C ALA A 9 -26.30 -4.75 -24.04
N GLY A 10 -25.12 -4.37 -24.54
CA GLY A 10 -23.94 -4.12 -23.72
C GLY A 10 -24.12 -2.95 -22.75
N THR A 11 -24.69 -1.83 -23.22
CA THR A 11 -24.98 -0.66 -22.38
C THR A 11 -26.01 -0.97 -21.30
N LEU A 12 -27.08 -1.72 -21.61
CA LEU A 12 -28.06 -2.16 -20.62
C LEU A 12 -27.44 -3.07 -19.55
N LEU A 13 -26.49 -3.93 -19.91
CA LEU A 13 -25.79 -4.81 -18.97
C LEU A 13 -24.90 -3.99 -18.00
N ILE A 14 -24.17 -3.00 -18.52
CA ILE A 14 -23.34 -2.10 -17.70
C ILE A 14 -24.22 -1.27 -16.74
N VAL A 15 -25.32 -0.70 -17.23
CA VAL A 15 -26.27 0.07 -16.39
C VAL A 15 -26.90 -0.83 -15.32
N GLY A 16 -27.29 -2.06 -15.68
CA GLY A 16 -27.81 -3.04 -14.72
C GLY A 16 -26.82 -3.38 -13.61
N ALA A 17 -25.54 -3.59 -13.96
CA ALA A 17 -24.47 -3.84 -12.99
C ALA A 17 -24.23 -2.64 -12.06
N LEU A 18 -24.29 -1.41 -12.58
CA LEU A 18 -24.18 -0.19 -11.78
C LEU A 18 -25.34 -0.03 -10.79
N ILE A 19 -26.58 -0.30 -11.22
CA ILE A 19 -27.76 -0.25 -10.35
C ILE A 19 -27.68 -1.33 -9.26
N ALA A 20 -27.27 -2.54 -9.61
CA ALA A 20 -27.08 -3.63 -8.64
C ALA A 20 -26.01 -3.28 -7.59
N ARG A 21 -24.86 -2.75 -8.03
CA ARG A 21 -23.80 -2.28 -7.12
C ARG A 21 -24.27 -1.16 -6.21
N HIS A 22 -25.03 -0.20 -6.74
CA HIS A 22 -25.59 0.90 -5.95
C HIS A 22 -26.60 0.39 -4.90
N ARG A 23 -27.41 -0.63 -5.23
CA ARG A 23 -28.30 -1.26 -4.25
C ARG A 23 -27.52 -1.92 -3.12
N ILE A 24 -26.50 -2.73 -3.44
CA ILE A 24 -25.66 -3.39 -2.44
C ILE A 24 -24.99 -2.38 -1.49
N LEU A 25 -24.45 -1.28 -2.03
CA LEU A 25 -23.85 -0.23 -1.21
C LEU A 25 -24.87 0.46 -0.31
N ARG A 26 -26.10 0.71 -0.81
CA ARG A 26 -27.17 1.31 -0.01
C ARG A 26 -27.59 0.41 1.14
N ASP A 27 -27.72 -0.89 0.89
CA ASP A 27 -28.06 -1.88 1.92
C ASP A 27 -26.94 -2.02 2.95
N TYR A 28 -25.68 -1.95 2.50
CA TYR A 28 -24.51 -1.95 3.39
C TYR A 28 -24.48 -0.73 4.32
N HIS A 29 -24.74 0.47 3.80
CA HIS A 29 -24.87 1.68 4.62
C HIS A 29 -26.05 1.61 5.59
N ALA A 30 -27.18 1.05 5.16
CA ALA A 30 -28.33 0.82 6.05
C ALA A 30 -28.01 -0.17 7.18
N GLY A 31 -27.20 -1.20 6.90
CA GLY A 31 -26.70 -2.15 7.90
C GLY A 31 -25.77 -1.49 8.91
N LEU A 32 -24.80 -0.70 8.45
CA LEU A 32 -23.89 0.06 9.34
C LEU A 32 -24.64 1.01 10.28
N ALA A 33 -25.69 1.68 9.79
CA ALA A 33 -26.51 2.57 10.61
C ALA A 33 -27.35 1.84 11.68
N ARG A 34 -27.60 0.53 11.52
CA ARG A 34 -28.24 -0.30 12.55
C ARG A 34 -27.24 -0.71 13.62
N VAL A 35 -26.09 -1.23 13.20
CA VAL A 35 -25.01 -1.62 14.13
C VAL A 35 -24.59 -0.43 15.00
N SER A 36 -24.43 0.75 14.40
CA SER A 36 -24.07 1.97 15.14
C SER A 36 -25.16 2.45 16.11
N ARG A 37 -26.43 2.09 15.90
CA ARG A 37 -27.52 2.39 16.85
C ARG A 37 -27.60 1.37 17.96
N GLU A 38 -27.29 0.12 17.66
CA GLU A 38 -27.28 -0.98 18.62
C GLU A 38 -26.12 -0.84 19.62
N THR A 39 -24.92 -0.44 19.15
CA THR A 39 -23.79 -0.15 20.05
C THR A 39 -24.02 1.07 20.96
N VAL A 40 -24.82 2.04 20.55
CA VAL A 40 -25.16 3.21 21.40
C VAL A 40 -26.29 2.86 22.39
N ALA A 41 -27.14 1.89 22.07
CA ALA A 41 -28.23 1.47 22.96
C ALA A 41 -27.73 0.57 24.10
N ASP A 42 -26.70 -0.25 23.88
CA ASP A 42 -26.12 -1.13 24.91
C ASP A 42 -25.14 -0.40 25.85
N ASP A 43 -24.68 0.81 25.51
CA ASP A 43 -23.77 1.61 26.34
C ASP A 43 -24.50 2.60 27.27
N VAL A 44 -25.85 2.55 27.33
CA VAL A 44 -26.61 3.21 28.40
C VAL A 44 -26.55 2.33 29.65
N VAL A 45 -25.35 2.25 30.21
CA VAL A 45 -25.12 1.75 31.56
C VAL A 45 -25.96 2.62 32.50
N ALA A 46 -26.84 1.97 33.27
CA ALA A 46 -27.61 2.62 34.32
C ALA A 46 -26.70 3.53 35.16
N PRO A 47 -27.14 4.73 35.57
CA PRO A 47 -26.33 5.62 36.36
C PRO A 47 -25.79 4.85 37.57
N VAL A 48 -24.47 4.59 37.56
CA VAL A 48 -23.77 4.03 38.70
C VAL A 48 -23.97 5.05 39.82
N VAL A 49 -24.75 4.65 40.82
CA VAL A 49 -24.84 5.35 42.10
C VAL A 49 -23.41 5.38 42.63
N VAL A 50 -22.75 6.52 42.49
CA VAL A 50 -21.45 6.78 43.08
C VAL A 50 -21.69 6.85 44.57
N ASP A 51 -21.37 5.76 45.27
CA ASP A 51 -21.30 5.74 46.72
C ASP A 51 -20.32 6.82 47.18
N GLU A 52 -20.80 7.65 48.10
CA GLU A 52 -20.11 8.81 48.65
C GLU A 52 -18.75 8.37 49.25
N PRO A 53 -17.61 8.94 48.82
CA PRO A 53 -16.32 8.52 49.35
C PRO A 53 -16.23 8.88 50.84
N GLU A 54 -15.94 7.88 51.66
CA GLU A 54 -15.62 8.01 53.09
C GLU A 54 -14.63 9.19 53.33
N PRO A 55 -14.84 9.99 54.40
CA PRO A 55 -13.95 11.09 54.72
C PRO A 55 -12.56 10.56 55.09
N LEU A 56 -11.61 10.74 54.18
CA LEU A 56 -10.20 10.45 54.38
C LEU A 56 -9.66 11.24 55.58
N ALA A 57 -9.00 10.53 56.48
CA ALA A 57 -8.33 11.06 57.66
C ALA A 57 -7.34 12.20 57.31
N PRO A 58 -7.12 13.16 58.21
CA PRO A 58 -6.24 14.30 57.97
C PRO A 58 -4.80 13.83 57.72
N MET A 59 -4.32 14.09 56.50
CA MET A 59 -2.93 13.85 56.10
C MET A 59 -1.97 14.74 56.93
N PRO A 60 -0.78 14.24 57.28
CA PRO A 60 0.23 14.99 58.00
C PRO A 60 0.74 16.17 57.16
N VAL A 61 0.80 17.34 57.81
CA VAL A 61 1.32 18.60 57.28
C VAL A 61 2.75 18.38 56.77
N MET A 62 2.94 18.43 55.45
CA MET A 62 4.26 18.46 54.84
C MET A 62 4.89 19.83 55.08
N PRO A 63 6.21 19.90 55.37
CA PRO A 63 6.90 21.15 55.59
C PRO A 63 6.93 21.98 54.31
N GLU A 64 6.56 23.24 54.50
CA GLU A 64 6.60 24.37 53.58
C GLU A 64 7.85 24.34 52.68
N GLN A 65 7.67 23.92 51.42
CA GLN A 65 8.69 24.10 50.40
C GLN A 65 8.76 25.59 50.07
N ALA A 66 9.93 26.17 50.36
CA ALA A 66 10.27 27.54 50.07
C ALA A 66 9.89 27.92 48.63
N SER A 67 9.14 29.01 48.48
CA SER A 67 8.77 29.58 47.20
C SER A 67 10.02 29.85 46.36
N PRO A 68 10.09 29.39 45.10
CA PRO A 68 11.15 29.79 44.19
C PRO A 68 11.06 31.29 43.91
N GLU A 69 12.23 31.92 43.98
CA GLU A 69 12.51 33.31 43.64
C GLU A 69 11.94 33.67 42.25
N PRO A 70 11.32 34.85 42.08
CA PRO A 70 10.71 35.25 40.81
C PRO A 70 11.78 35.40 39.74
N ALA A 71 11.63 34.65 38.65
CA ALA A 71 12.48 34.77 37.47
C ALA A 71 12.45 36.21 36.90
N PRO A 72 13.57 36.71 36.34
CA PRO A 72 13.64 38.03 35.73
C PRO A 72 12.62 38.16 34.59
N ALA A 73 11.92 39.30 34.55
CA ALA A 73 10.93 39.63 33.55
C ALA A 73 11.50 39.43 32.12
N GLU A 74 10.83 38.56 31.37
CA GLU A 74 11.06 38.36 29.95
C GLU A 74 10.81 39.69 29.20
N PRO A 75 11.72 40.13 28.31
CA PRO A 75 11.54 41.36 27.56
C PRO A 75 10.29 41.25 26.68
N ALA A 76 9.48 42.32 26.69
CA ALA A 76 8.24 42.41 25.94
C ALA A 76 8.44 42.03 24.45
N PRO A 77 7.50 41.27 23.85
CA PRO A 77 7.57 40.92 22.43
C PRO A 77 7.72 42.18 21.58
N HIS A 78 8.74 42.20 20.71
CA HIS A 78 8.85 43.22 19.68
C HIS A 78 7.60 43.17 18.80
N GLU A 79 6.86 44.27 18.81
CA GLU A 79 5.76 44.54 17.89
C GLU A 79 6.30 44.38 16.46
N PRO A 80 5.75 43.45 15.65
CA PRO A 80 6.17 43.31 14.27
C PRO A 80 5.86 44.60 13.52
N ALA A 81 6.85 45.09 12.77
CA ALA A 81 6.72 46.28 11.94
C ALA A 81 5.47 46.18 11.03
N PRO A 82 4.75 47.29 10.80
CA PRO A 82 3.55 47.29 9.97
C PRO A 82 3.87 46.73 8.59
N GLU A 83 3.10 45.70 8.23
CA GLU A 83 3.13 45.06 6.92
C GLU A 83 2.85 46.13 5.85
N PRO A 84 3.67 46.25 4.79
CA PRO A 84 3.48 47.26 3.77
C PRO A 84 2.14 47.07 3.08
N GLU A 85 1.35 48.15 2.96
CA GLU A 85 0.08 48.16 2.25
C GLU A 85 0.27 47.59 0.83
N PRO A 86 -0.61 46.68 0.38
CA PRO A 86 -0.53 46.12 -0.96
C PRO A 86 -0.69 47.22 -2.00
N GLU A 87 0.30 47.35 -2.89
CA GLU A 87 0.25 48.28 -4.02
C GLU A 87 -1.02 48.04 -4.85
N PRO A 88 -1.69 49.11 -5.33
CA PRO A 88 -2.87 49.00 -6.15
C PRO A 88 -2.54 48.29 -7.46
N LEU A 89 -3.25 47.19 -7.71
CA LEU A 89 -3.17 46.45 -8.98
C LEU A 89 -3.41 47.41 -10.16
N PRO A 90 -2.61 47.30 -11.24
CA PRO A 90 -2.82 48.12 -12.43
C PRO A 90 -4.22 47.88 -13.01
N PRO A 91 -4.84 48.90 -13.62
CA PRO A 91 -6.17 48.79 -14.18
C PRO A 91 -6.20 47.70 -15.25
N THR A 92 -7.00 46.67 -15.00
CA THR A 92 -7.31 45.60 -15.95
C THR A 92 -7.74 46.26 -17.27
N GLY A 93 -6.88 46.14 -18.27
CA GLY A 93 -7.15 46.60 -19.62
C GLY A 93 -8.48 46.04 -20.12
N GLN A 94 -9.25 46.93 -20.73
CA GLN A 94 -10.56 46.69 -21.32
C GLN A 94 -10.61 45.35 -22.07
N ILE A 95 -11.39 44.42 -21.54
CA ILE A 95 -11.87 43.27 -22.32
C ILE A 95 -12.88 43.84 -23.31
N ARG A 96 -12.39 44.07 -24.53
CA ARG A 96 -13.20 44.42 -25.69
C ARG A 96 -14.21 43.29 -25.90
N ALA A 97 -15.50 43.60 -25.76
CA ALA A 97 -16.57 42.71 -26.16
C ALA A 97 -16.43 42.45 -27.67
N VAL A 98 -16.01 41.24 -28.03
CA VAL A 98 -16.01 40.77 -29.40
C VAL A 98 -17.38 40.17 -29.66
N SER A 99 -18.05 40.72 -30.66
CA SER A 99 -19.36 40.31 -31.17
C SER A 99 -19.45 38.81 -31.42
N ALA A 100 -20.60 38.26 -31.07
CA ALA A 100 -21.07 36.95 -31.49
C ALA A 100 -21.46 36.98 -32.97
N ASP A 101 -20.48 36.94 -33.88
CA ASP A 101 -20.68 36.52 -35.28
C ASP A 101 -19.30 36.34 -35.94
N GLU A 102 -18.78 35.12 -35.88
CA GLU A 102 -17.79 34.48 -36.77
C GLU A 102 -17.08 33.37 -35.99
N VAL A 103 -17.54 32.14 -36.18
CA VAL A 103 -16.79 30.93 -35.79
C VAL A 103 -16.12 30.39 -37.05
N PRO A 104 -14.78 30.30 -37.13
CA PRO A 104 -14.13 29.49 -38.13
C PRO A 104 -14.43 28.01 -37.83
N ILE A 105 -15.05 27.35 -38.81
CA ILE A 105 -15.35 25.93 -38.83
C ILE A 105 -14.01 25.16 -38.78
N PHE A 106 -13.63 24.66 -37.60
CA PHE A 106 -12.67 23.58 -37.50
C PHE A 106 -13.39 22.28 -37.82
N VAL A 107 -13.16 21.79 -39.03
CA VAL A 107 -13.51 20.42 -39.46
C VAL A 107 -12.63 19.46 -38.66
N VAL A 108 -13.14 18.95 -37.54
CA VAL A 108 -12.66 17.69 -36.97
C VAL A 108 -13.34 16.59 -37.77
N THR A 109 -12.62 16.00 -38.71
CA THR A 109 -13.05 14.79 -39.41
C THR A 109 -13.19 13.68 -38.39
N ALA A 110 -14.43 13.34 -38.07
CA ALA A 110 -14.76 12.09 -37.39
C ALA A 110 -14.27 10.94 -38.27
N SER A 111 -13.33 10.14 -37.75
CA SER A 111 -12.95 8.88 -38.38
C SER A 111 -14.13 7.92 -38.30
N ASP A 112 -14.72 7.75 -39.47
CA ASP A 112 -15.68 6.74 -39.88
C ASP A 112 -15.17 5.31 -39.57
N PRO A 113 -15.89 4.47 -38.80
CA PRO A 113 -15.65 3.05 -38.76
C PRO A 113 -16.40 2.38 -39.92
N SER A 114 -16.00 2.68 -41.15
CA SER A 114 -16.42 1.92 -42.33
C SER A 114 -15.79 0.53 -42.27
N THR A 115 -16.66 -0.45 -42.05
CA THR A 115 -16.63 -1.83 -42.58
C THR A 115 -15.47 -2.12 -43.53
N ARG A 116 -14.46 -2.83 -43.04
CA ARG A 116 -13.54 -3.58 -43.90
C ARG A 116 -13.99 -5.04 -43.93
N THR A 117 -14.88 -5.33 -44.88
CA THR A 117 -15.00 -6.66 -45.45
C THR A 117 -13.64 -6.98 -46.07
N VAL A 118 -12.84 -7.82 -45.42
CA VAL A 118 -11.62 -8.36 -46.02
C VAL A 118 -12.05 -9.54 -46.87
N GLU A 119 -12.17 -9.25 -48.15
CA GLU A 119 -12.27 -10.20 -49.22
C GLU A 119 -11.03 -11.10 -49.20
N GLU A 120 -11.29 -12.40 -49.16
CA GLU A 120 -10.38 -13.49 -49.41
C GLU A 120 -9.79 -13.32 -50.81
N THR A 121 -8.52 -12.92 -50.89
CA THR A 121 -7.74 -13.00 -52.13
C THR A 121 -6.44 -13.71 -51.80
N ALA A 122 -6.35 -14.96 -52.23
CA ALA A 122 -5.14 -15.76 -52.18
C ALA A 122 -4.05 -15.13 -53.07
N PRO A 123 -2.82 -14.93 -52.55
CA PRO A 123 -1.65 -14.96 -53.38
C PRO A 123 -1.07 -16.38 -53.37
N THR A 124 -1.19 -17.04 -54.52
CA THR A 124 -0.24 -18.04 -54.97
C THR A 124 1.15 -17.42 -54.92
N GLU A 125 1.94 -17.71 -53.89
CA GLU A 125 3.35 -17.31 -53.83
C GLU A 125 4.25 -18.55 -53.86
N LEU A 126 5.20 -18.47 -54.80
CA LEU A 126 6.08 -19.53 -55.22
C LEU A 126 6.95 -20.07 -54.08
N LEU A 127 7.09 -21.40 -54.06
CA LEU A 127 8.18 -22.12 -53.43
C LEU A 127 9.54 -21.61 -53.95
N GLY A 128 10.18 -20.72 -53.20
CA GLY A 128 11.61 -20.42 -53.32
C GLY A 128 12.44 -21.40 -52.48
N PRO A 129 13.67 -21.74 -52.91
CA PRO A 129 14.50 -22.75 -52.24
C PRO A 129 14.95 -22.30 -50.84
N GLU A 130 14.85 -23.22 -49.88
CA GLU A 130 15.35 -23.08 -48.50
C GLU A 130 16.76 -22.51 -48.46
N ARG A 131 16.90 -21.35 -47.82
CA ARG A 131 18.19 -20.78 -47.45
C ARG A 131 18.63 -21.44 -46.14
N PRO A 132 19.83 -22.04 -46.06
CA PRO A 132 20.32 -22.67 -44.84
C PRO A 132 20.47 -21.63 -43.73
N ALA A 133 20.07 -22.03 -42.51
CA ALA A 133 20.17 -21.22 -41.31
C ALA A 133 21.63 -20.80 -41.03
N PRO A 134 21.89 -19.55 -40.61
CA PRO A 134 23.23 -19.13 -40.23
C PRO A 134 23.68 -19.86 -38.96
N GLU A 135 24.87 -20.47 -39.01
CA GLU A 135 25.51 -21.11 -37.86
C GLU A 135 25.78 -20.10 -36.73
N PRO A 136 25.59 -20.49 -35.46
CA PRO A 136 25.91 -19.64 -34.32
C PRO A 136 27.42 -19.46 -34.18
N VAL A 137 27.91 -18.25 -34.47
CA VAL A 137 29.28 -17.83 -34.19
C VAL A 137 29.47 -17.73 -32.67
N LEU A 138 30.19 -18.70 -32.10
CA LEU A 138 30.61 -18.67 -30.69
C LEU A 138 31.64 -17.54 -30.46
N PRO A 139 31.49 -16.74 -29.40
CA PRO A 139 32.49 -15.71 -29.07
C PRO A 139 33.83 -16.34 -28.65
N PRO A 140 34.97 -15.67 -28.93
CA PRO A 140 36.29 -16.17 -28.58
C PRO A 140 36.45 -16.25 -27.05
N ARG A 141 36.92 -17.42 -26.58
CA ARG A 141 37.33 -17.62 -25.18
C ARG A 141 38.51 -16.70 -24.85
N PRO A 142 38.44 -15.88 -23.78
CA PRO A 142 39.59 -15.10 -23.34
C PRO A 142 40.70 -16.04 -22.85
N ALA A 143 41.89 -15.89 -23.43
CA ALA A 143 43.08 -16.65 -23.13
C ALA A 143 43.91 -15.98 -22.03
N PHE A 144 43.40 -15.85 -20.80
CA PHE A 144 44.20 -15.38 -19.66
C PHE A 144 43.69 -15.95 -18.33
N ALA A 145 44.39 -16.97 -17.82
CA ALA A 145 44.68 -17.16 -16.39
C ALA A 145 45.70 -18.29 -16.25
N ARG A 146 46.96 -17.90 -16.18
CA ARG A 146 48.10 -18.76 -15.84
C ARG A 146 47.87 -19.28 -14.42
N ALA A 147 47.82 -20.60 -14.26
CA ALA A 147 47.78 -21.24 -12.96
C ALA A 147 49.05 -20.87 -12.18
N THR A 148 48.88 -20.14 -11.07
CA THR A 148 49.87 -20.12 -9.99
C THR A 148 49.63 -21.35 -9.14
N ASP A 149 50.67 -22.16 -9.00
CA ASP A 149 50.75 -23.30 -8.10
C ASP A 149 50.25 -22.93 -6.70
N PRO A 150 49.32 -23.69 -6.10
CA PRO A 150 49.00 -23.53 -4.69
C PRO A 150 50.19 -23.96 -3.82
N PRO A 151 50.50 -23.24 -2.73
CA PRO A 151 51.53 -23.65 -1.78
C PRO A 151 51.17 -25.01 -1.12
N PRO A 152 52.17 -25.79 -0.71
CA PRO A 152 51.96 -27.11 -0.12
C PRO A 152 51.09 -27.01 1.15
N PRO A 153 50.20 -27.99 1.38
CA PRO A 153 49.30 -27.98 2.53
C PRO A 153 50.10 -28.05 3.84
N ALA A 154 49.89 -27.04 4.69
CA ALA A 154 50.31 -27.08 6.08
C ALA A 154 49.65 -28.30 6.76
N ALA A 155 50.44 -29.00 7.58
CA ALA A 155 50.04 -30.21 8.28
C ALA A 155 48.68 -30.04 8.98
N ALA A 156 47.76 -30.94 8.66
CA ALA A 156 46.43 -30.98 9.25
C ALA A 156 46.55 -31.20 10.77
N PRO A 157 45.98 -30.32 11.62
CA PRO A 157 45.84 -30.60 13.03
C PRO A 157 44.91 -31.81 13.23
N GLU A 158 45.24 -32.63 14.21
CA GLU A 158 44.50 -33.84 14.59
C GLU A 158 42.99 -33.58 14.74
N PRO A 159 42.13 -34.56 14.41
CA PRO A 159 40.69 -34.42 14.48
C PRO A 159 40.24 -34.21 15.94
N ALA A 160 40.06 -32.94 16.31
CA ALA A 160 39.36 -32.59 17.54
C ALA A 160 37.96 -33.18 17.45
N SER A 161 37.65 -34.06 18.41
CA SER A 161 36.37 -34.72 18.60
C SER A 161 35.22 -33.78 18.23
N SER A 162 34.46 -34.14 17.20
CA SER A 162 33.24 -33.41 16.83
C SER A 162 32.38 -33.26 18.08
N PRO A 163 32.11 -32.02 18.55
CA PRO A 163 31.19 -31.81 19.64
C PRO A 163 29.85 -32.44 19.22
N ALA A 164 29.23 -33.18 20.14
CA ALA A 164 27.93 -33.80 19.92
C ALA A 164 26.98 -32.77 19.30
N PRO A 165 26.18 -33.15 18.29
CA PRO A 165 25.27 -32.22 17.61
C PRO A 165 24.40 -31.53 18.65
N VAL A 166 24.69 -30.26 18.90
CA VAL A 166 23.90 -29.41 19.77
C VAL A 166 22.53 -29.35 19.13
N ALA A 167 21.53 -29.90 19.82
CA ALA A 167 20.15 -29.86 19.35
C ALA A 167 19.83 -28.40 18.99
N PRO A 168 19.33 -28.13 17.77
CA PRO A 168 19.06 -26.76 17.35
C PRO A 168 18.12 -26.12 18.37
N PRO A 169 18.38 -24.86 18.78
CA PRO A 169 17.56 -24.16 19.75
C PRO A 169 16.10 -24.21 19.29
N THR A 170 15.26 -24.83 20.11
CA THR A 170 13.82 -24.91 19.85
C THR A 170 13.27 -23.51 20.08
N LEU A 171 13.10 -22.73 19.00
CA LEU A 171 12.49 -21.41 19.09
C LEU A 171 11.05 -21.58 19.61
N PRO A 172 10.63 -20.81 20.64
CA PRO A 172 9.26 -20.86 21.12
C PRO A 172 8.32 -20.50 19.97
N THR A 173 7.62 -21.50 19.44
CA THR A 173 6.64 -21.30 18.37
C THR A 173 5.39 -20.70 19.00
N THR A 174 5.34 -19.37 19.09
CA THR A 174 4.16 -18.67 19.59
C THR A 174 3.01 -18.89 18.61
N ASP A 175 1.96 -19.60 19.06
CA ASP A 175 0.74 -19.82 18.28
C ASP A 175 0.14 -18.47 17.82
N PRO A 176 -0.10 -18.24 16.51
CA PRO A 176 -0.78 -17.02 16.02
C PRO A 176 -2.13 -16.75 16.68
N ALA A 177 -2.84 -17.79 17.13
CA ALA A 177 -4.09 -17.63 17.87
C ALA A 177 -3.91 -16.85 19.19
N LEU A 178 -2.70 -16.88 19.77
CA LEU A 178 -2.40 -16.21 21.03
C LEU A 178 -1.99 -14.74 20.85
N LEU A 179 -1.75 -14.27 19.63
CA LEU A 179 -1.45 -12.85 19.39
C LEU A 179 -2.70 -12.01 19.72
N PHE A 180 -2.56 -11.18 20.77
CA PHE A 180 -3.62 -10.32 21.30
C PHE A 180 -4.88 -11.08 21.73
N ALA A 181 -4.74 -12.28 22.32
CA ALA A 181 -5.87 -13.19 22.62
C ALA A 181 -7.03 -12.54 23.39
N ASP A 182 -6.74 -11.52 24.19
CA ASP A 182 -7.65 -10.69 24.98
C ASP A 182 -8.46 -9.67 24.15
N GLN A 183 -8.05 -9.41 22.91
CA GLN A 183 -8.67 -8.39 22.05
C GLN A 183 -9.63 -9.00 21.01
N PRO A 184 -10.77 -8.33 20.73
CA PRO A 184 -11.71 -8.77 19.73
C PRO A 184 -11.15 -8.64 18.31
N ILE A 185 -11.65 -9.44 17.36
CA ILE A 185 -11.21 -9.50 15.96
C ILE A 185 -11.29 -8.12 15.27
N GLY A 186 -12.27 -7.29 15.66
CA GLY A 186 -12.46 -5.94 15.12
C GLY A 186 -11.58 -4.86 15.76
N HIS A 187 -10.82 -5.17 16.80
CA HIS A 187 -9.94 -4.20 17.45
C HIS A 187 -8.87 -3.71 16.46
N ARG A 188 -8.71 -2.40 16.37
CA ARG A 188 -7.82 -1.74 15.42
C ARG A 188 -6.46 -1.51 16.06
N LEU A 189 -5.43 -2.16 15.52
CA LEU A 189 -4.03 -2.05 15.96
C LEU A 189 -3.33 -0.83 15.37
N SER A 190 -3.71 -0.44 14.14
CA SER A 190 -3.27 0.81 13.53
C SER A 190 -4.36 1.36 12.62
N THR A 191 -4.48 2.69 12.57
CA THR A 191 -5.31 3.40 11.60
C THR A 191 -4.63 3.47 10.25
N ALA A 192 -5.43 3.58 9.18
CA ALA A 192 -4.90 3.89 7.86
C ALA A 192 -4.21 5.27 7.86
N PRO A 193 -3.15 5.46 7.06
CA PRO A 193 -2.53 6.76 6.89
C PRO A 193 -3.47 7.73 6.20
N THR A 194 -3.53 8.96 6.69
CA THR A 194 -4.34 10.05 6.13
C THR A 194 -3.45 11.15 5.57
N LEU A 195 -3.97 11.90 4.60
CA LEU A 195 -3.36 13.08 4.01
C LEU A 195 -4.24 14.29 4.31
N ARG A 196 -3.60 15.42 4.59
CA ARG A 196 -4.30 16.71 4.72
C ARG A 196 -4.48 17.35 3.35
N LEU A 197 -5.73 17.60 2.98
CA LEU A 197 -6.15 18.36 1.81
C LEU A 197 -6.92 19.59 2.29
N GLY A 198 -6.22 20.72 2.41
CA GLY A 198 -6.77 21.90 3.08
C GLY A 198 -7.07 21.60 4.55
N THR A 199 -8.34 21.66 4.94
CA THR A 199 -8.81 21.36 6.31
C THR A 199 -9.30 19.91 6.49
N GLN A 200 -9.35 19.10 5.42
CA GLN A 200 -9.87 17.74 5.46
C GLN A 200 -8.74 16.71 5.58
N GLU A 201 -8.98 15.65 6.35
CA GLU A 201 -8.11 14.48 6.40
C GLU A 201 -8.72 13.37 5.54
N VAL A 202 -7.98 12.92 4.52
CA VAL A 202 -8.43 11.96 3.53
C VAL A 202 -7.57 10.70 3.63
N PRO A 203 -8.16 9.49 3.75
CA PRO A 203 -7.40 8.24 3.74
C PRO A 203 -6.54 8.10 2.48
N LEU A 204 -5.34 7.53 2.62
CA LEU A 204 -4.39 7.37 1.50
C LEU A 204 -5.02 6.63 0.32
N GLN A 205 -5.83 5.60 0.57
CA GLN A 205 -6.54 4.90 -0.51
C GLN A 205 -7.46 5.84 -1.30
N GLU A 206 -8.23 6.69 -0.62
CA GLU A 206 -9.15 7.62 -1.25
C GLU A 206 -8.39 8.70 -2.01
N TRP A 207 -7.31 9.21 -1.41
CA TRP A 207 -6.39 10.13 -2.07
C TRP A 207 -5.83 9.56 -3.38
N LEU A 208 -5.32 8.33 -3.36
CA LEU A 208 -4.76 7.65 -4.53
C LEU A 208 -5.78 7.44 -5.66
N ARG A 209 -7.06 7.27 -5.32
CA ARG A 209 -8.13 6.99 -6.29
C ARG A 209 -8.74 8.24 -6.90
N TYR A 210 -8.86 9.32 -6.12
CA TYR A 210 -9.67 10.48 -6.51
C TYR A 210 -8.91 11.80 -6.56
N TYR A 211 -7.78 11.92 -5.86
CA TYR A 211 -7.07 13.20 -5.71
C TYR A 211 -5.69 13.18 -6.35
N ALA A 212 -5.07 12.01 -6.48
CA ALA A 212 -3.85 11.86 -7.24
C ALA A 212 -4.13 11.98 -8.75
N ASP A 213 -3.20 12.60 -9.48
CA ASP A 213 -3.31 12.75 -10.93
C ASP A 213 -3.44 11.37 -11.61
N GLY A 214 -4.60 11.10 -12.23
CA GLY A 214 -4.79 9.95 -13.12
C GLY A 214 -4.99 8.58 -12.46
N ASP A 215 -5.78 8.47 -11.38
CA ASP A 215 -6.05 7.20 -10.67
C ASP A 215 -4.77 6.43 -10.33
N ALA A 216 -3.91 7.10 -9.55
CA ALA A 216 -2.62 6.56 -9.12
C ALA A 216 -2.74 5.24 -8.37
N TRP A 217 -3.92 4.90 -7.83
CA TRP A 217 -4.18 3.61 -7.20
C TRP A 217 -3.79 2.43 -8.11
N SER A 218 -4.29 2.41 -9.34
CA SER A 218 -4.01 1.33 -10.29
C SER A 218 -2.51 1.23 -10.64
N GLY A 219 -1.86 2.38 -10.82
CA GLY A 219 -0.43 2.50 -11.07
C GLY A 219 0.42 1.96 -9.92
N VAL A 220 0.09 2.32 -8.67
CA VAL A 220 0.80 1.82 -7.48
C VAL A 220 0.70 0.30 -7.38
N ILE A 221 -0.50 -0.29 -7.55
CA ILE A 221 -0.67 -1.75 -7.52
C ILE A 221 0.17 -2.42 -8.62
N GLN A 222 0.16 -1.85 -9.83
CA GLN A 222 0.94 -2.37 -10.96
C GLN A 222 2.45 -2.28 -10.69
N SER A 223 2.95 -1.13 -10.24
CA SER A 223 4.37 -0.91 -9.93
C SER A 223 4.87 -1.87 -8.84
N ILE A 224 4.09 -2.09 -7.77
CA ILE A 224 4.44 -3.08 -6.73
C ILE A 224 4.48 -4.49 -7.33
N THR A 225 3.47 -4.89 -8.09
CA THR A 225 3.38 -6.23 -8.69
C THR A 225 4.56 -6.50 -9.62
N ASP A 226 4.90 -5.55 -10.49
CA ASP A 226 6.01 -5.66 -11.43
C ASP A 226 7.37 -5.74 -10.71
N ARG A 227 7.57 -4.92 -9.67
CA ARG A 227 8.79 -4.95 -8.85
C ARG A 227 8.94 -6.26 -8.08
N ILE A 228 7.87 -6.79 -7.50
CA ILE A 228 7.91 -8.10 -6.81
C ILE A 228 8.23 -9.22 -7.80
N THR A 229 7.60 -9.21 -8.98
CA THR A 229 7.82 -10.23 -10.02
C THR A 229 9.24 -10.16 -10.58
N GLY A 230 9.80 -8.97 -10.71
CA GLY A 230 11.16 -8.74 -11.23
C GLY A 230 12.28 -8.91 -10.21
N ASP A 231 11.98 -9.06 -8.92
CA ASP A 231 12.99 -9.20 -7.87
C ASP A 231 13.34 -10.67 -7.62
N GLU A 232 14.53 -11.08 -8.08
CA GLU A 232 15.03 -12.45 -7.88
C GLU A 232 15.10 -12.86 -6.40
N GLN A 233 15.32 -11.90 -5.50
CA GLN A 233 15.36 -12.18 -4.05
C GLN A 233 13.98 -12.39 -3.46
N LEU A 234 12.89 -12.00 -4.13
CA LEU A 234 11.52 -12.26 -3.65
C LEU A 234 10.90 -13.51 -4.31
N ARG A 235 11.57 -14.08 -5.30
CA ARG A 235 11.11 -15.27 -6.04
C ARG A 235 10.76 -16.48 -5.16
N PRO A 236 11.49 -16.81 -4.06
CA PRO A 236 11.12 -17.93 -3.20
C PRO A 236 9.72 -17.81 -2.57
N TRP A 237 9.23 -16.58 -2.35
CA TRP A 237 7.94 -16.32 -1.72
C TRP A 237 6.80 -16.18 -2.74
N PHE A 238 7.07 -15.59 -3.90
CA PHE A 238 6.02 -15.24 -4.87
C PHE A 238 6.12 -16.00 -6.20
N GLY A 239 7.18 -16.77 -6.44
CA GLY A 239 7.43 -17.43 -7.72
C GLY A 239 6.39 -18.50 -8.11
N GLY A 240 5.62 -19.01 -7.15
CA GLY A 240 4.49 -19.92 -7.39
C GLY A 240 3.18 -19.21 -7.73
N MET A 241 3.10 -17.88 -7.58
CA MET A 241 1.90 -17.11 -7.90
C MET A 241 1.95 -16.60 -9.34
N ASP A 242 0.88 -16.83 -10.09
CA ASP A 242 0.71 -16.12 -11.35
C ASP A 242 0.52 -14.61 -11.10
N LYS A 243 0.82 -13.80 -12.13
CA LYS A 243 0.78 -12.33 -12.03
C LYS A 243 -0.58 -11.79 -11.58
N GLU A 244 -1.68 -12.44 -11.97
CA GLU A 244 -3.03 -12.00 -11.59
C GLU A 244 -3.33 -12.30 -10.12
N THR A 245 -2.92 -13.47 -9.64
CA THR A 245 -3.02 -13.83 -8.22
C THR A 245 -2.15 -12.90 -7.35
N LEU A 246 -0.92 -12.61 -7.77
CA LEU A 246 -0.07 -11.65 -7.08
C LEU A 246 -0.70 -10.25 -7.06
N ARG A 247 -1.23 -9.78 -8.18
CA ARG A 247 -1.92 -8.47 -8.26
C ARG A 247 -3.11 -8.38 -7.29
N ARG A 248 -3.94 -9.43 -7.20
CA ARG A 248 -5.05 -9.50 -6.23
C ARG A 248 -4.55 -9.50 -4.79
N HIS A 249 -3.45 -10.19 -4.51
CA HIS A 249 -2.82 -10.18 -3.19
C HIS A 249 -2.33 -8.77 -2.82
N VAL A 250 -1.58 -8.11 -3.71
CA VAL A 250 -1.09 -6.73 -3.53
C VAL A 250 -2.25 -5.76 -3.32
N MET A 251 -3.30 -5.84 -4.14
CA MET A 251 -4.49 -5.00 -4.00
C MET A 251 -5.16 -5.17 -2.63
N THR A 252 -5.36 -6.41 -2.18
CA THR A 252 -5.99 -6.71 -0.88
C THR A 252 -5.15 -6.15 0.27
N THR A 253 -3.83 -6.35 0.21
CA THR A 253 -2.90 -5.81 1.21
C THR A 253 -2.92 -4.27 1.22
N MET A 254 -2.96 -3.64 0.05
CA MET A 254 -3.03 -2.18 -0.04
C MET A 254 -4.35 -1.60 0.44
N MET A 255 -5.49 -2.27 0.21
CA MET A 255 -6.77 -1.83 0.77
C MET A 255 -6.76 -1.85 2.30
N MET A 256 -6.19 -2.90 2.88
CA MET A 256 -5.99 -2.98 4.33
C MET A 256 -5.07 -1.87 4.82
N LEU A 257 -3.87 -1.72 4.24
CA LEU A 257 -2.87 -0.76 4.74
C LEU A 257 -3.26 0.71 4.51
N ALA A 258 -3.81 1.05 3.35
CA ALA A 258 -4.07 2.44 2.95
C ALA A 258 -5.52 2.90 3.19
N GLY A 259 -6.45 1.97 3.41
CA GLY A 259 -7.88 2.27 3.58
C GLY A 259 -8.41 1.95 4.97
N GLU A 260 -8.25 0.71 5.42
CA GLU A 260 -8.90 0.23 6.65
C GLU A 260 -8.02 0.40 7.90
N GLY A 261 -6.70 0.28 7.75
CA GLY A 261 -5.76 0.05 8.83
C GLY A 261 -5.61 -1.44 9.15
N VAL A 262 -4.83 -1.75 10.19
CA VAL A 262 -4.59 -3.14 10.61
C VAL A 262 -5.46 -3.45 11.82
N THR A 263 -6.23 -4.54 11.74
CA THR A 263 -7.03 -5.08 12.84
C THR A 263 -6.40 -6.35 13.41
N VAL A 264 -6.75 -6.71 14.65
CA VAL A 264 -6.35 -7.97 15.28
C VAL A 264 -6.74 -9.17 14.42
N GLY A 265 -7.96 -9.14 13.86
CA GLY A 265 -8.43 -10.17 12.94
C GLY A 265 -7.58 -10.32 11.69
N ALA A 266 -7.23 -9.21 11.04
CA ALA A 266 -6.37 -9.22 9.86
C ALA A 266 -4.96 -9.74 10.21
N LEU A 267 -4.39 -9.29 11.32
CA LEU A 267 -3.09 -9.73 11.81
C LEU A 267 -3.06 -11.25 12.04
N ARG A 268 -4.02 -11.80 12.81
CA ARG A 268 -4.08 -13.24 13.10
C ARG A 268 -4.23 -14.08 11.84
N ARG A 269 -5.08 -13.65 10.89
CA ARG A 269 -5.26 -14.35 9.60
C ARG A 269 -3.97 -14.34 8.78
N LEU A 270 -3.28 -13.20 8.68
CA LEU A 270 -2.03 -13.09 7.94
C LEU A 270 -0.90 -13.90 8.60
N ALA A 271 -0.79 -13.85 9.93
CA ALA A 271 0.19 -14.63 10.68
C ALA A 271 -0.06 -16.14 10.55
N GLY A 272 -1.32 -16.58 10.56
CA GLY A 272 -1.71 -17.96 10.28
C GLY A 272 -1.33 -18.39 8.87
N ALA A 273 -1.69 -17.60 7.85
CA ALA A 273 -1.36 -17.91 6.46
C ALA A 273 0.16 -18.01 6.20
N HIS A 274 0.97 -17.14 6.81
CA HIS A 274 2.43 -17.23 6.71
C HIS A 274 2.98 -18.46 7.43
N LEU A 275 2.41 -18.82 8.59
CA LEU A 275 2.80 -20.04 9.29
C LEU A 275 2.47 -21.30 8.49
N ASP A 276 1.30 -21.34 7.84
CA ASP A 276 0.90 -22.45 6.99
C ASP A 276 1.81 -22.56 5.75
N PHE A 277 2.22 -21.44 5.16
CA PHE A 277 3.22 -21.41 4.08
C PHE A 277 4.56 -22.01 4.53
N VAL A 278 5.07 -21.62 5.69
CA VAL A 278 6.32 -22.17 6.25
C VAL A 278 6.18 -23.66 6.55
N ARG A 279 5.05 -24.10 7.12
CA ARG A 279 4.77 -25.53 7.37
C ARG A 279 4.68 -26.36 6.09
N ALA A 280 4.27 -25.75 4.98
CA ALA A 280 4.26 -26.37 3.66
C ALA A 280 5.66 -26.45 3.00
N GLY A 281 6.72 -26.02 3.70
CA GLY A 281 8.09 -26.02 3.21
C GLY A 281 8.54 -24.71 2.57
N GLY A 282 7.73 -23.65 2.67
CA GLY A 282 8.11 -22.30 2.24
C GLY A 282 9.17 -21.66 3.15
N GLU A 283 9.93 -20.71 2.61
CA GLU A 283 10.93 -19.98 3.40
C GLU A 283 10.25 -18.94 4.33
N PRO A 284 10.65 -18.84 5.61
CA PRO A 284 10.10 -17.81 6.50
C PRO A 284 10.49 -16.41 6.02
N VAL A 285 9.59 -15.44 6.23
CA VAL A 285 9.85 -14.05 5.86
C VAL A 285 10.79 -13.43 6.89
N THR A 286 12.06 -13.27 6.52
CA THR A 286 13.09 -12.70 7.39
C THR A 286 13.03 -11.16 7.44
N ALA A 287 13.73 -10.55 8.39
CA ALA A 287 13.80 -9.08 8.49
C ALA A 287 14.35 -8.40 7.22
N PRO A 288 15.39 -8.92 6.54
CA PRO A 288 15.84 -8.39 5.24
C PRO A 288 14.78 -8.49 4.14
N VAL A 289 14.04 -9.60 4.06
CA VAL A 289 12.96 -9.79 3.08
C VAL A 289 11.82 -8.80 3.34
N TRP A 290 11.44 -8.62 4.60
CA TRP A 290 10.46 -7.59 4.99
C TRP A 290 10.91 -6.19 4.60
N ALA A 291 12.16 -5.83 4.90
CA ALA A 291 12.71 -4.52 4.57
C ALA A 291 12.70 -4.26 3.05
N ARG A 292 12.97 -5.30 2.25
CA ARG A 292 12.90 -5.25 0.79
C ARG A 292 11.47 -5.05 0.29
N LEU A 293 10.49 -5.77 0.85
CA LEU A 293 9.07 -5.57 0.54
C LEU A 293 8.59 -4.16 0.90
N ALA A 294 8.96 -3.66 2.08
CA ALA A 294 8.64 -2.31 2.52
C ALA A 294 9.28 -1.25 1.60
N ALA A 295 10.53 -1.45 1.19
CA ALA A 295 11.20 -0.56 0.23
C ALA A 295 10.51 -0.59 -1.15
N THR A 296 10.09 -1.76 -1.63
CA THR A 296 9.33 -1.89 -2.89
C THR A 296 8.03 -1.10 -2.84
N LEU A 297 7.28 -1.22 -1.73
CA LEU A 297 6.05 -0.45 -1.50
C LEU A 297 6.33 1.06 -1.44
N ALA A 298 7.29 1.49 -0.63
CA ALA A 298 7.63 2.90 -0.50
C ALA A 298 8.07 3.51 -1.84
N ASN A 299 8.89 2.80 -2.62
CA ASN A 299 9.35 3.26 -3.93
C ASN A 299 8.22 3.37 -4.95
N ALA A 300 7.25 2.44 -4.95
CA ALA A 300 6.07 2.55 -5.79
C ALA A 300 5.21 3.77 -5.39
N LEU A 301 5.00 4.01 -4.09
CA LEU A 301 4.27 5.20 -3.63
C LEU A 301 4.98 6.51 -4.04
N ARG A 302 6.31 6.57 -3.95
CA ARG A 302 7.11 7.74 -4.40
C ARG A 302 6.99 7.99 -5.91
N GLU A 303 7.06 6.93 -6.71
CA GLU A 303 6.91 7.00 -8.17
C GLU A 303 5.58 7.66 -8.57
N HIS A 304 4.53 7.40 -7.77
CA HIS A 304 3.20 7.99 -7.92
C HIS A 304 2.98 9.26 -7.09
N ARG A 305 4.07 9.95 -6.71
CA ARG A 305 4.07 11.26 -6.02
C ARG A 305 3.29 11.30 -4.71
N VAL A 306 3.21 10.18 -4.00
CA VAL A 306 2.61 10.16 -2.65
C VAL A 306 3.51 10.94 -1.68
N PRO A 307 2.96 11.87 -0.87
CA PRO A 307 3.72 12.59 0.14
C PRO A 307 4.45 11.67 1.13
N GLU A 308 5.71 11.99 1.46
CA GLU A 308 6.55 11.19 2.37
C GLU A 308 5.94 11.00 3.77
N SER A 309 5.10 11.92 4.23
CA SER A 309 4.36 11.75 5.50
C SER A 309 3.40 10.55 5.44
N ALA A 310 2.69 10.37 4.32
CA ALA A 310 1.78 9.24 4.14
C ALA A 310 2.56 7.93 3.98
N ILE A 311 3.71 7.96 3.29
CA ILE A 311 4.59 6.79 3.16
C ILE A 311 5.08 6.32 4.54
N ARG A 312 5.56 7.23 5.40
CA ARG A 312 5.89 6.91 6.80
C ARG A 312 4.67 6.38 7.57
N GLY A 313 3.49 6.93 7.32
CA GLY A 313 2.24 6.44 7.90
C GLY A 313 1.92 4.99 7.51
N VAL A 314 2.19 4.59 6.26
CA VAL A 314 2.07 3.18 5.82
C VAL A 314 3.05 2.28 6.58
N GLU A 315 4.29 2.72 6.79
CA GLU A 315 5.28 1.95 7.55
C GLU A 315 4.85 1.74 9.01
N VAL A 316 4.34 2.78 9.66
CA VAL A 316 3.75 2.69 11.01
C VAL A 316 2.56 1.72 11.01
N THR A 317 1.69 1.82 10.00
CA THR A 317 0.52 0.94 9.86
C THR A 317 0.90 -0.52 9.67
N ALA A 318 1.99 -0.80 8.98
CA ALA A 318 2.49 -2.15 8.74
C ALA A 318 3.33 -2.72 9.91
N ALA A 319 3.70 -1.92 10.91
CA ALA A 319 4.57 -2.34 12.00
C ALA A 319 4.02 -3.55 12.80
N PRO A 320 2.72 -3.64 13.14
CA PRO A 320 2.18 -4.83 13.82
C PRO A 320 2.32 -6.10 12.98
N LEU A 321 2.15 -5.99 11.65
CA LEU A 321 2.31 -7.11 10.73
C LEU A 321 3.76 -7.62 10.71
N ARG A 322 4.74 -6.71 10.69
CA ARG A 322 6.17 -7.06 10.75
C ARG A 322 6.47 -7.92 11.97
N SER A 323 6.02 -7.49 13.15
CA SER A 323 6.28 -8.19 14.41
C SER A 323 5.66 -9.59 14.42
N ALA A 324 4.49 -9.79 13.82
CA ALA A 324 3.84 -11.09 13.77
C ALA A 324 4.41 -12.03 12.70
N ILE A 325 4.89 -11.50 11.57
CA ILE A 325 5.36 -12.29 10.42
C ILE A 325 6.85 -12.61 10.52
N VAL A 326 7.69 -11.65 10.94
CA VAL A 326 9.16 -11.79 10.93
C VAL A 326 9.71 -12.53 12.15
N ALA A 327 9.02 -12.48 13.29
CA ALA A 327 9.51 -13.06 14.54
C ALA A 327 9.37 -14.60 14.62
N ARG A 328 9.18 -15.28 13.48
CA ARG A 328 8.76 -16.68 13.41
C ARG A 328 9.64 -17.52 12.49
#